data_AF-A0A931YRM8-F1
#
_entry.id   AF-A0A931YRM8-F1
#
_cell.length_a   1.000
_cell.length_b   1.000
_cell.length_c   1.000
_cell.angle_alpha   90.00
_cell.angle_beta   90.00
_cell.angle_gamma   90.00
#
_symmetry.space_group_name_H-M   'P 1'
#
loop_
_entity.id
_entity.type
_entity.pdbx_description
1 polymer ?
#
loop_
_entity_poly.entity_id
_entity_poly.type
_entity_poly.pdbx_seq_one_letter_code
_entity_poly.pdbx_strand_id
1 'polypeptide(L)'
;MKELDTITDFIEYLEEKEKLATQYPGLIVEGGERNLLAIYIFNGRRFPQEPPPKHLHGKYWKELESNVHYQQRIEADKSSYLWDWLIEHLTTFVLADKMEFGKTLSENENALRYLARENRFARRLLSDAFKEFLEIAEVGKVRACMTASPSGVGYVFFAPPPEYERELRIAELGNRCFVARNELSDCMTIVGIGTNVKRATQSFATDIYLLSVPVWNDKQRRHAEQMKTELRYFKAPKVKIVQTDEYPQ
;
A
#
# COMPACT_ATOMS: atom_id res chain seq x y z
N MET A 1 -18.20 -3.92 10.25
CA MET A 1 -17.31 -3.02 11.01
C MET A 1 -16.13 -2.77 10.08
N LYS A 2 -15.95 -1.54 9.59
CA LYS A 2 -15.01 -1.24 8.49
C LYS A 2 -13.60 -0.86 8.97
N GLU A 3 -13.44 -0.60 10.27
CA GLU A 3 -12.17 -0.12 10.83
C GLU A 3 -11.02 -1.14 10.83
N LEU A 4 -11.34 -2.42 10.63
CA LEU A 4 -10.40 -3.54 10.61
C LEU A 4 -10.56 -4.36 9.32
N ASP A 5 -10.88 -3.69 8.21
CA ASP A 5 -11.22 -4.34 6.94
C ASP A 5 -10.01 -4.65 6.04
N THR A 6 -8.80 -4.33 6.51
CA THR A 6 -7.56 -4.91 5.98
C THR A 6 -7.00 -5.95 6.94
N ILE A 7 -6.24 -6.91 6.40
CA ILE A 7 -5.63 -7.97 7.21
C ILE A 7 -4.65 -7.40 8.25
N THR A 8 -3.92 -6.35 7.89
CA THR A 8 -2.94 -5.71 8.78
C THR A 8 -3.63 -4.96 9.91
N ASP A 9 -4.67 -4.16 9.59
CA ASP A 9 -5.46 -3.47 10.62
C ASP A 9 -6.05 -4.47 11.64
N PHE A 10 -6.59 -5.59 11.14
CA PHE A 10 -7.17 -6.64 11.97
C PHE A 10 -6.13 -7.33 12.87
N ILE A 11 -4.98 -7.73 12.32
CA ILE A 11 -3.91 -8.40 13.09
C ILE A 11 -3.33 -7.45 14.14
N GLU A 12 -3.01 -6.20 13.79
CA GLU A 12 -2.48 -5.20 14.73
C GLU A 12 -3.42 -4.99 15.93
N TYR A 13 -4.73 -4.93 15.67
CA TYR A 13 -5.72 -4.85 16.73
C TYR A 13 -5.75 -6.08 17.63
N LEU A 14 -5.65 -7.29 17.07
CA LEU A 14 -5.60 -8.53 17.86
C LEU A 14 -4.33 -8.61 18.72
N GLU A 15 -3.18 -8.21 18.19
CA GLU A 15 -1.91 -8.17 18.92
C GLU A 15 -1.97 -7.19 20.10
N GLU A 16 -2.50 -5.98 19.89
CA GLU A 16 -2.68 -5.01 20.98
C GLU A 16 -3.68 -5.51 22.01
N LYS A 17 -4.74 -6.18 21.56
CA LYS A 17 -5.75 -6.78 22.46
C LYS A 17 -5.16 -7.91 23.30
N GLU A 18 -4.31 -8.76 22.73
CA GLU A 18 -3.61 -9.82 23.45
C GLU A 18 -2.68 -9.25 24.53
N LYS A 19 -1.92 -8.19 24.20
CA LYS A 19 -1.10 -7.47 25.17
C LYS A 19 -1.94 -6.92 26.31
N LEU A 20 -3.06 -6.25 26.01
CA LEU A 20 -3.98 -5.72 27.00
C LEU A 20 -4.52 -6.82 27.92
N ALA A 21 -4.97 -7.95 27.35
CA ALA A 21 -5.51 -9.07 28.10
C ALA A 21 -4.47 -9.73 29.02
N THR A 22 -3.21 -9.79 28.57
CA THR A 22 -2.08 -10.32 29.34
C THR A 22 -1.71 -9.39 30.48
N GLN A 23 -1.69 -8.08 30.23
CA GLN A 23 -1.33 -7.06 31.22
C GLN A 23 -2.42 -6.85 32.27
N TYR A 24 -3.70 -6.98 31.89
CA TYR A 24 -4.86 -6.77 32.76
C TYR A 24 -5.84 -7.95 32.74
N PRO A 25 -5.49 -9.08 33.37
CA PRO A 25 -6.37 -10.25 33.44
C PRO A 25 -7.71 -9.90 34.12
N GLY A 26 -8.82 -10.31 33.50
CA GLY A 26 -10.17 -10.08 34.03
C GLY A 26 -10.74 -8.68 33.78
N LEU A 27 -10.13 -7.89 32.88
CA LEU A 27 -10.70 -6.62 32.41
C LEU A 27 -12.11 -6.84 31.83
N ILE A 28 -13.09 -6.10 32.35
CA ILE A 28 -14.47 -6.14 31.87
C ILE A 28 -14.75 -4.89 31.05
N VAL A 29 -15.13 -5.08 29.78
CA VAL A 29 -15.51 -3.99 28.87
C VAL A 29 -17.02 -3.99 28.69
N GLU A 30 -17.69 -3.01 29.29
CA GLU A 30 -19.12 -2.82 29.07
C GLU A 30 -19.37 -2.38 27.61
N GLY A 31 -20.34 -2.99 26.93
CA GLY A 31 -20.57 -2.77 25.50
C GLY A 31 -19.68 -3.61 24.58
N GLY A 32 -18.81 -4.47 25.15
CA GLY A 32 -18.06 -5.50 24.43
C GLY A 32 -17.07 -4.96 23.42
N GLU A 33 -16.89 -5.71 22.33
CA GLU A 33 -15.81 -5.48 21.35
C GLU A 33 -15.86 -4.11 20.68
N ARG A 34 -17.06 -3.55 20.44
CA ARG A 34 -17.18 -2.24 19.79
C ARG A 34 -16.59 -1.13 20.65
N ASN A 35 -16.87 -1.15 21.94
CA ASN A 35 -16.31 -0.16 22.85
C ASN A 35 -14.80 -0.35 23.03
N LEU A 36 -14.33 -1.60 23.07
CA LEU A 36 -12.89 -1.89 23.10
C LEU A 36 -12.18 -1.32 21.86
N LEU A 37 -12.73 -1.57 20.67
CA LEU A 37 -12.19 -1.02 19.43
C LEU A 37 -12.24 0.51 19.39
N ALA A 38 -13.29 1.14 19.93
CA ALA A 38 -13.35 2.59 20.01
C ALA A 38 -12.20 3.17 20.85
N ILE A 39 -11.91 2.55 22.00
CA ILE A 39 -10.78 2.94 22.85
C ILE A 39 -9.45 2.80 22.09
N TYR A 40 -9.26 1.68 21.39
CA TYR A 40 -8.07 1.46 20.56
C TYR A 40 -7.88 2.56 19.50
N ILE A 41 -8.94 2.89 18.76
CA ILE A 41 -8.92 3.90 17.70
C ILE A 41 -8.63 5.29 18.29
N PHE A 42 -9.31 5.67 19.38
CA PHE A 42 -9.12 6.97 20.04
C PHE A 42 -7.69 7.20 20.51
N ASN A 43 -6.98 6.13 20.87
CA ASN A 43 -5.62 6.19 21.38
C ASN A 43 -4.58 5.93 20.28
N GLY A 44 -4.92 6.20 19.02
CA GLY A 44 -3.97 6.06 17.90
C GLY A 44 -3.56 4.61 17.67
N ARG A 45 -4.53 3.69 17.70
CA ARG A 45 -4.34 2.25 17.47
C ARG A 45 -3.44 1.57 18.50
N ARG A 46 -3.60 1.96 19.76
CA ARG A 46 -2.94 1.35 20.91
C ARG A 46 -3.87 1.39 22.12
N PHE A 47 -3.69 0.49 23.05
CA PHE A 47 -4.36 0.63 24.34
C PHE A 47 -3.54 1.51 25.30
N PRO A 48 -4.20 2.29 26.18
CA PRO A 48 -3.53 3.07 27.22
C PRO A 48 -2.60 2.19 28.07
N GLN A 49 -1.40 2.69 28.36
CA GLN A 49 -0.40 1.97 29.15
C GLN A 49 -0.66 2.07 30.66
N GLU A 50 -1.33 3.14 31.11
CA GLU A 50 -1.79 3.26 32.49
C GLU A 50 -2.87 2.22 32.77
N PRO A 51 -2.95 1.66 34.00
CA PRO A 51 -3.93 0.66 34.33
C PRO A 51 -5.33 1.19 34.05
N PRO A 52 -6.06 0.64 33.07
CA PRO A 52 -7.43 1.03 32.87
C PRO A 52 -8.21 0.62 34.13
N PRO A 53 -9.31 1.32 34.45
CA PRO A 53 -10.26 0.83 35.44
C PRO A 53 -10.59 -0.64 35.14
N LYS A 54 -10.65 -1.49 36.18
CA LYS A 54 -11.01 -2.92 36.02
C LYS A 54 -12.33 -3.14 35.26
N HIS A 55 -13.19 -2.13 35.28
CA HIS A 55 -14.42 -2.06 34.52
C HIS A 55 -14.40 -0.81 33.63
N LEU A 56 -14.32 -1.02 32.32
CA LEU A 56 -14.45 0.05 31.33
C LEU A 56 -15.94 0.26 31.05
N HIS A 57 -16.51 1.25 31.73
CA HIS A 57 -17.88 1.72 31.54
C HIS A 57 -17.91 2.85 30.50
N GLY A 58 -18.94 2.92 29.64
CA GLY A 58 -19.11 4.06 28.73
C GLY A 58 -19.81 3.76 27.41
N LYS A 59 -20.01 4.82 26.61
CA LYS A 59 -20.56 4.76 25.24
C LYS A 59 -19.47 5.12 24.23
N TYR A 60 -18.26 4.59 24.42
CA TYR A 60 -17.06 4.91 23.63
C TYR A 60 -17.29 4.84 22.12
N TRP A 61 -18.03 3.83 21.63
CA TRP A 61 -18.36 3.76 20.21
C TRP A 61 -19.19 4.94 19.71
N LYS A 62 -20.21 5.37 20.48
CA LYS A 62 -21.04 6.53 20.11
C LYS A 62 -20.25 7.83 20.16
N GLU A 63 -19.33 7.94 21.13
CA GLU A 63 -18.43 9.08 21.22
C GLU A 63 -17.50 9.14 20.01
N LEU A 64 -16.95 8.00 19.58
CA LEU A 64 -16.15 7.89 18.36
C LEU A 64 -16.95 8.29 17.12
N GLU A 65 -18.17 7.77 16.98
CA GLU A 65 -19.05 8.12 15.86
C GLU A 65 -19.35 9.63 15.81
N SER A 66 -19.43 10.30 16.96
CA SER A 66 -19.65 11.75 17.02
C SER A 66 -18.39 12.61 16.84
N ASN A 67 -17.21 12.00 16.82
CA ASN A 67 -15.93 12.72 16.72
C ASN A 67 -15.68 13.22 15.29
N VAL A 68 -15.44 14.53 15.14
CA VAL A 68 -15.25 15.17 13.83
C VAL A 68 -14.01 14.65 13.08
N HIS A 69 -12.89 14.43 13.77
CA HIS A 69 -11.65 13.92 13.18
C HIS A 69 -11.80 12.47 12.70
N TYR A 70 -12.58 11.67 13.42
CA TYR A 70 -12.93 10.32 12.98
C TYR A 70 -13.79 10.35 11.70
N GLN A 71 -14.77 11.24 11.61
CA GLN A 71 -15.57 11.41 10.39
C GLN A 71 -14.71 11.92 9.21
N GLN A 72 -13.80 12.86 9.45
CA GLN A 72 -12.83 13.33 8.43
C GLN A 72 -11.92 12.19 7.95
N ARG A 73 -11.45 11.33 8.85
CA ARG A 73 -10.69 10.11 8.48
C ARG A 73 -11.51 9.20 7.57
N ILE A 74 -12.76 8.89 7.92
CA ILE A 74 -13.64 8.05 7.10
C ILE A 74 -13.80 8.62 5.68
N GLU A 75 -13.97 9.95 5.57
CA GLU A 75 -14.07 10.62 4.27
C GLU A 75 -12.76 10.50 3.47
N ALA A 76 -11.63 10.77 4.11
CA ALA A 76 -10.32 10.68 3.48
C ALA A 76 -10.01 9.24 3.01
N ASP A 77 -10.39 8.23 3.80
CA ASP A 77 -10.15 6.82 3.50
C ASP A 77 -10.97 6.33 2.29
N LYS A 78 -11.93 7.11 1.75
CA LYS A 78 -12.67 6.71 0.56
C LYS A 78 -11.81 6.49 -0.68
N SER A 79 -10.68 7.19 -0.82
CA SER A 79 -9.80 6.97 -1.98
C SER A 79 -9.12 5.59 -1.93
N SER A 80 -8.92 5.04 -0.73
CA SER A 80 -8.25 3.75 -0.52
C SER A 80 -8.95 2.55 -1.18
N TYR A 81 -10.26 2.65 -1.45
CA TYR A 81 -11.00 1.58 -2.15
C TYR A 81 -10.54 1.40 -3.61
N LEU A 82 -9.85 2.38 -4.21
CA LEU A 82 -9.17 2.18 -5.49
C LEU A 82 -8.09 1.09 -5.38
N TRP A 83 -7.37 1.04 -4.27
CA TRP A 83 -6.40 -0.02 -4.00
C TRP A 83 -7.06 -1.38 -3.81
N ASP A 84 -8.20 -1.43 -3.12
CA ASP A 84 -8.99 -2.66 -2.95
C ASP A 84 -9.42 -3.21 -4.32
N TRP A 85 -9.98 -2.33 -5.16
CA TRP A 85 -10.32 -2.66 -6.54
C TRP A 85 -9.10 -3.15 -7.33
N LEU A 86 -7.95 -2.51 -7.18
CA LEU A 86 -6.71 -2.91 -7.86
C LEU A 86 -6.28 -4.32 -7.44
N ILE A 87 -6.33 -4.64 -6.15
CA ILE A 87 -6.04 -5.98 -5.63
C ILE A 87 -7.00 -7.01 -6.22
N GLU A 88 -8.31 -6.74 -6.19
CA GLU A 88 -9.34 -7.65 -6.72
C GLU A 88 -9.18 -7.86 -8.23
N HIS A 89 -8.92 -6.76 -8.97
CA HIS A 89 -8.66 -6.78 -10.39
C HIS A 89 -7.47 -7.70 -10.68
N LEU A 90 -6.30 -7.40 -10.12
CA LEU A 90 -5.07 -8.19 -10.33
C LEU A 90 -5.28 -9.66 -9.93
N THR A 91 -5.94 -9.92 -8.79
CA THR A 91 -6.24 -11.29 -8.32
C THR A 91 -7.09 -12.06 -9.32
N THR A 92 -8.08 -11.42 -9.94
CA THR A 92 -8.92 -12.04 -10.97
C THR A 92 -8.10 -12.46 -12.18
N PHE A 93 -7.14 -11.63 -12.62
CA PHE A 93 -6.24 -11.99 -13.72
C PHE A 93 -5.29 -13.12 -13.32
N VAL A 94 -4.76 -13.11 -12.09
CA VAL A 94 -3.89 -14.18 -11.58
C VAL A 94 -4.62 -15.52 -11.56
N LEU A 95 -5.82 -15.56 -11.00
CA LEU A 95 -6.61 -16.79 -10.86
C LEU A 95 -7.14 -17.31 -12.20
N ALA A 96 -7.39 -16.42 -13.16
CA ALA A 96 -7.81 -16.80 -14.51
C ALA A 96 -6.65 -17.30 -15.40
N ASP A 97 -5.42 -17.36 -14.88
CA ASP A 97 -4.19 -17.59 -15.64
C ASP A 97 -4.04 -16.61 -16.82
N LYS A 98 -4.64 -15.42 -16.68
CA LYS A 98 -4.56 -14.31 -17.62
C LYS A 98 -3.42 -13.36 -17.26
N MET A 99 -2.79 -13.57 -16.11
CA MET A 99 -1.49 -13.00 -15.78
C MET A 99 -0.40 -13.91 -16.28
N GLU A 100 0.25 -13.50 -17.36
CA GLU A 100 1.40 -14.21 -17.95
C GLU A 100 2.74 -13.55 -17.51
N PHE A 101 2.76 -12.91 -16.33
CA PHE A 101 4.00 -12.58 -15.59
C PHE A 101 4.01 -13.41 -14.29
N GLY A 102 5.17 -13.51 -13.64
CA GLY A 102 5.48 -14.55 -12.67
C GLY A 102 5.94 -15.76 -13.46
N LYS A 103 7.20 -16.15 -13.36
CA LYS A 103 7.67 -17.47 -13.87
C LYS A 103 6.79 -18.60 -13.32
N THR A 104 6.08 -18.34 -12.22
CA THR A 104 5.08 -19.19 -11.61
C THR A 104 3.94 -18.36 -10.99
N LEU A 105 2.76 -18.97 -10.84
CA LEU A 105 1.63 -18.47 -10.04
C LEU A 105 2.06 -17.96 -8.64
N SER A 106 3.10 -18.57 -8.06
CA SER A 106 3.63 -18.19 -6.75
C SER A 106 4.27 -16.81 -6.73
N GLU A 107 4.89 -16.34 -7.81
CA GLU A 107 5.53 -15.02 -7.85
C GLU A 107 4.50 -13.89 -7.86
N ASN A 108 3.40 -14.05 -8.62
CA ASN A 108 2.30 -13.08 -8.64
C ASN A 108 1.57 -13.03 -7.32
N GLU A 109 1.29 -14.19 -6.74
CA GLU A 109 0.64 -14.30 -5.44
C GLU A 109 1.48 -13.62 -4.34
N ASN A 110 2.80 -13.81 -4.36
CA ASN A 110 3.72 -13.11 -3.46
C ASN A 110 3.64 -11.58 -3.62
N ALA A 111 3.56 -11.08 -4.86
CA ALA A 111 3.39 -9.65 -5.09
C ALA A 111 2.05 -9.15 -4.53
N LEU A 112 0.95 -9.87 -4.79
CA LEU A 112 -0.39 -9.56 -4.26
C LEU A 112 -0.43 -9.52 -2.73
N ARG A 113 0.34 -10.37 -2.04
CA ARG A 113 0.46 -10.31 -0.58
C ARG A 113 0.98 -8.97 -0.10
N TYR A 114 1.95 -8.36 -0.78
CA TYR A 114 2.45 -7.04 -0.40
C TYR A 114 1.37 -5.96 -0.56
N LEU A 115 0.63 -5.96 -1.67
CA LEU A 115 -0.49 -5.04 -1.85
C LEU A 115 -1.56 -5.24 -0.76
N ALA A 116 -1.91 -6.48 -0.45
CA ALA A 116 -2.94 -6.83 0.53
C ALA A 116 -2.52 -6.51 1.98
N ARG A 117 -1.21 -6.49 2.28
CA ARG A 117 -0.66 -6.14 3.59
C ARG A 117 -0.63 -4.64 3.87
N GLU A 118 -0.89 -3.79 2.88
CA GLU A 118 -1.06 -2.37 3.13
C GLU A 118 -2.30 -2.15 4.00
N ASN A 119 -2.15 -1.45 5.13
CA ASN A 119 -3.27 -1.07 6.00
C ASN A 119 -4.10 0.04 5.34
N ARG A 120 -5.27 0.36 5.90
CA ARG A 120 -6.22 1.30 5.28
C ARG A 120 -5.60 2.67 5.00
N PHE A 121 -4.78 3.18 5.92
CA PHE A 121 -4.07 4.44 5.76
C PHE A 121 -3.04 4.38 4.63
N ALA A 122 -2.20 3.35 4.56
CA ALA A 122 -1.25 3.17 3.46
C ALA A 122 -1.96 3.03 2.11
N ARG A 123 -3.08 2.28 2.04
CA ARG A 123 -3.90 2.15 0.83
C ARG A 123 -4.45 3.48 0.36
N ARG A 124 -4.81 4.41 1.26
CA ARG A 124 -5.21 5.79 0.92
C ARG A 124 -4.08 6.51 0.17
N LEU A 125 -2.88 6.53 0.76
CA LEU A 125 -1.72 7.22 0.16
C LEU A 125 -1.32 6.64 -1.19
N LEU A 126 -1.30 5.31 -1.29
CA LEU A 126 -0.97 4.61 -2.52
C LEU A 126 -2.04 4.82 -3.61
N SER A 127 -3.31 4.85 -3.24
CA SER A 127 -4.43 5.17 -4.15
C SER A 127 -4.33 6.58 -4.70
N ASP A 128 -4.06 7.56 -3.84
CA ASP A 128 -3.91 8.96 -4.25
C ASP A 128 -2.73 9.12 -5.22
N ALA A 129 -1.58 8.52 -4.89
CA ALA A 129 -0.39 8.51 -5.74
C ALA A 129 -0.65 7.80 -7.08
N PHE A 130 -1.37 6.67 -7.06
CA PHE A 130 -1.70 5.92 -8.27
C PHE A 130 -2.67 6.68 -9.18
N LYS A 131 -3.68 7.33 -8.60
CA LYS A 131 -4.63 8.17 -9.33
C LYS A 131 -3.94 9.38 -9.98
N GLU A 132 -3.13 10.10 -9.22
CA GLU A 132 -2.33 11.22 -9.73
C GLU A 132 -1.40 10.77 -10.86
N PHE A 133 -0.75 9.62 -10.70
CA PHE A 133 0.07 9.02 -11.75
C PHE A 133 -0.73 8.77 -13.04
N LEU A 134 -1.91 8.13 -12.95
CA LEU A 134 -2.75 7.83 -14.10
C LEU A 134 -3.16 9.11 -14.85
N GLU A 135 -3.56 10.15 -14.13
CA GLU A 135 -3.96 11.45 -14.71
C GLU A 135 -2.81 12.11 -15.49
N ILE A 136 -1.60 12.08 -14.94
CA ILE A 136 -0.41 12.68 -15.57
C ILE A 136 0.10 11.80 -16.73
N ALA A 137 -0.02 10.48 -16.62
CA ALA A 137 0.39 9.52 -17.65
C ALA A 137 -0.56 9.55 -18.86
N GLU A 138 -1.86 9.74 -18.66
CA GLU A 138 -2.86 9.82 -19.75
C GLU A 138 -2.59 10.98 -20.72
N VAL A 139 -2.08 12.10 -20.20
CA VAL A 139 -1.64 13.26 -21.01
C VAL A 139 -0.19 13.14 -21.51
N GLY A 140 0.48 12.01 -21.25
CA GLY A 140 1.82 11.70 -21.76
C GLY A 140 2.97 12.45 -21.10
N LYS A 141 2.75 13.05 -19.92
CA LYS A 141 3.79 13.84 -19.21
C LYS A 141 4.77 12.99 -18.42
N VAL A 142 4.34 11.79 -17.98
CA VAL A 142 5.19 10.82 -17.27
C VAL A 142 4.92 9.42 -17.79
N ARG A 143 5.97 8.58 -17.81
CA ARG A 143 5.84 7.14 -18.11
C ARG A 143 5.85 6.29 -16.85
N ALA A 144 6.50 6.75 -15.78
CA ALA A 144 6.53 6.04 -14.51
C ALA A 144 6.74 7.01 -13.34
N CYS A 145 6.30 6.60 -12.16
CA CYS A 145 6.71 7.20 -10.89
C CYS A 145 7.07 6.09 -9.90
N MET A 146 7.70 6.48 -8.80
CA MET A 146 7.92 5.61 -7.66
C MET A 146 7.42 6.30 -6.39
N THR A 147 6.95 5.53 -5.41
CA THR A 147 6.49 6.02 -4.12
C THR A 147 6.85 5.02 -3.02
N ALA A 148 7.02 5.49 -1.80
CA ALA A 148 7.23 4.65 -0.63
C ALA A 148 5.95 4.59 0.20
N SER A 149 5.53 3.39 0.60
CA SER A 149 4.46 3.19 1.57
C SER A 149 5.00 3.38 3.00
N PRO A 150 4.18 3.88 3.95
CA PRO A 150 4.49 3.80 5.38
C PRO A 150 4.82 2.38 5.88
N SER A 151 4.40 1.33 5.17
CA SER A 151 4.74 -0.06 5.47
C SER A 151 6.22 -0.41 5.24
N GLY A 152 6.98 0.48 4.59
CA GLY A 152 8.37 0.23 4.15
C GLY A 152 8.46 -0.46 2.78
N VAL A 153 7.35 -0.72 2.10
CA VAL A 153 7.33 -1.24 0.73
C VAL A 153 7.41 -0.08 -0.26
N GLY A 154 8.26 -0.19 -1.28
CA GLY A 154 8.31 0.74 -2.39
C GLY A 154 7.42 0.28 -3.55
N TYR A 155 6.78 1.22 -4.23
CA TYR A 155 5.93 0.95 -5.38
C TYR A 155 6.42 1.72 -6.61
N VAL A 156 6.39 1.07 -7.77
CA VAL A 156 6.63 1.68 -9.07
C VAL A 156 5.37 1.57 -9.90
N PHE A 157 4.82 2.70 -10.32
CA PHE A 157 3.72 2.74 -11.29
C PHE A 157 4.27 3.03 -12.68
N PHE A 158 3.83 2.28 -13.67
CA PHE A 158 4.35 2.35 -15.04
C PHE A 158 3.23 2.33 -16.07
N ALA A 159 3.28 3.25 -17.02
CA ALA A 159 2.39 3.36 -18.17
C ALA A 159 3.22 3.00 -19.40
N PRO A 160 3.21 1.73 -19.82
CA PRO A 160 3.94 1.27 -20.99
C PRO A 160 3.40 1.93 -22.26
N PRO A 161 4.24 2.18 -23.27
CA PRO A 161 3.78 2.55 -24.59
C PRO A 161 2.85 1.47 -25.17
N PRO A 162 1.78 1.86 -25.89
CA PRO A 162 0.78 0.92 -26.39
C PRO A 162 1.35 -0.10 -27.39
N GLU A 163 2.44 0.25 -28.09
CA GLU A 163 3.16 -0.61 -29.02
C GLU A 163 4.07 -1.63 -28.34
N TYR A 164 4.28 -1.54 -27.01
CA TYR A 164 5.12 -2.50 -26.32
C TYR A 164 4.42 -3.84 -26.20
N GLU A 165 5.00 -4.83 -26.86
CA GLU A 165 4.73 -6.22 -26.57
C GLU A 165 5.05 -6.54 -25.10
N ARG A 166 4.40 -7.58 -24.61
CA ARG A 166 4.40 -7.96 -23.19
C ARG A 166 5.80 -8.05 -22.59
N GLU A 167 6.70 -8.74 -23.29
CA GLU A 167 8.07 -9.00 -22.84
C GLU A 167 8.84 -7.69 -22.59
N LEU A 168 8.64 -6.69 -23.45
CA LEU A 168 9.23 -5.37 -23.29
C LEU A 168 8.63 -4.60 -22.12
N ARG A 169 7.31 -4.69 -21.90
CA ARG A 169 6.65 -4.05 -20.74
C ARG A 169 7.19 -4.59 -19.43
N ILE A 170 7.31 -5.91 -19.32
CA ILE A 170 7.85 -6.61 -18.15
C ILE A 170 9.32 -6.25 -17.92
N ALA A 171 10.15 -6.32 -18.98
CA ALA A 171 11.56 -6.01 -18.86
C ALA A 171 11.80 -4.56 -18.41
N GLU A 172 11.07 -3.60 -18.98
CA GLU A 172 11.13 -2.20 -18.55
C GLU A 172 10.62 -2.02 -17.11
N LEU A 173 9.51 -2.66 -16.73
CA LEU A 173 8.98 -2.61 -15.37
C LEU A 173 10.00 -3.14 -14.35
N GLY A 174 10.62 -4.28 -14.63
CA GLY A 174 11.66 -4.87 -13.78
C GLY A 174 12.89 -3.97 -13.66
N ASN A 175 13.36 -3.40 -14.78
CA ASN A 175 14.48 -2.46 -14.77
C ASN A 175 14.16 -1.20 -13.96
N ARG A 176 12.94 -0.67 -14.07
CA ARG A 176 12.47 0.46 -13.26
C ARG A 176 12.41 0.10 -11.78
N CYS A 177 11.94 -1.09 -11.43
CA CYS A 177 11.94 -1.58 -10.03
C CYS A 177 13.35 -1.71 -9.48
N PHE A 178 14.31 -2.16 -10.28
CA PHE A 178 15.72 -2.27 -9.88
C PHE A 178 16.35 -0.90 -9.58
N VAL A 179 16.09 0.10 -10.44
CA VAL A 179 16.52 1.48 -10.17
C VAL A 179 15.80 2.04 -8.94
N ALA A 180 14.49 1.84 -8.82
CA ALA A 180 13.71 2.32 -7.68
C ALA A 180 14.18 1.73 -6.34
N ARG A 181 14.64 0.47 -6.30
CA ARG A 181 15.22 -0.14 -5.10
C ARG A 181 16.47 0.60 -4.59
N ASN A 182 17.22 1.23 -5.51
CA ASN A 182 18.38 2.03 -5.16
C ASN A 182 17.98 3.45 -4.68
N GLU A 183 16.98 4.06 -5.32
CA GLU A 183 16.49 5.40 -4.96
C GLU A 183 15.68 5.41 -3.66
N LEU A 184 14.87 4.37 -3.43
CA LEU A 184 14.10 4.16 -2.20
C LEU A 184 14.93 3.29 -1.25
N SER A 185 16.02 3.85 -0.70
CA SER A 185 17.00 3.10 0.09
C SER A 185 16.40 2.33 1.27
N ASP A 186 15.36 2.90 1.88
CA ASP A 186 14.67 2.35 3.05
C ASP A 186 13.68 1.23 2.68
N CYS A 187 13.35 1.09 1.39
CA CYS A 187 12.44 0.06 0.89
C CYS A 187 13.21 -1.17 0.43
N MET A 188 13.18 -2.25 1.22
CA MET A 188 13.84 -3.52 0.87
C MET A 188 13.12 -4.33 -0.20
N THR A 189 11.81 -4.09 -0.32
CA THR A 189 10.93 -4.71 -1.30
C THR A 189 10.34 -3.64 -2.19
N ILE A 190 10.40 -3.85 -3.51
CA ILE A 190 9.75 -3.02 -4.51
C ILE A 190 8.69 -3.84 -5.26
N VAL A 191 7.50 -3.28 -5.39
CA VAL A 191 6.41 -3.81 -6.20
C VAL A 191 6.19 -2.90 -7.41
N GLY A 192 6.30 -3.45 -8.61
CA GLY A 192 5.98 -2.78 -9.85
C GLY A 192 4.55 -3.06 -10.28
N ILE A 193 3.84 -2.04 -10.76
CA ILE A 193 2.51 -2.16 -11.35
C ILE A 193 2.54 -1.40 -12.70
N GLY A 194 2.51 -2.17 -13.78
CA GLY A 194 2.36 -1.68 -15.14
C GLY A 194 0.88 -1.67 -15.52
N THR A 195 0.35 -0.56 -16.01
CA THR A 195 -1.03 -0.47 -16.48
C THR A 195 -1.14 0.37 -17.73
N ASN A 196 -1.88 -0.12 -18.72
CA ASN A 196 -2.21 0.68 -19.88
C ASN A 196 -3.11 1.86 -19.47
N VAL A 197 -2.70 3.07 -19.82
CA VAL A 197 -3.62 4.23 -19.86
C VAL A 197 -4.50 4.12 -21.11
N LYS A 198 -5.68 4.77 -21.14
CA LYS A 198 -6.77 4.65 -22.16
C LYS A 198 -6.36 4.79 -23.65
N ARG A 199 -5.08 4.97 -23.98
CA ARG A 199 -4.51 4.97 -25.34
C ARG A 199 -4.31 3.58 -25.95
N ALA A 200 -4.49 2.49 -25.20
CA ALA A 200 -4.39 1.14 -25.76
C ALA A 200 -5.72 0.66 -26.33
N THR A 201 -5.73 0.28 -27.62
CA THR A 201 -6.89 -0.27 -28.33
C THR A 201 -7.14 -1.75 -28.03
N GLN A 202 -6.23 -2.41 -27.32
CA GLN A 202 -6.35 -3.78 -26.85
C GLN A 202 -6.54 -3.82 -25.33
N SER A 203 -7.33 -4.80 -24.88
CA SER A 203 -7.68 -5.11 -23.48
C SER A 203 -6.71 -4.56 -22.44
N PHE A 204 -7.23 -3.89 -21.41
CA PHE A 204 -6.49 -3.40 -20.24
C PHE A 204 -5.47 -4.45 -19.75
N ALA A 205 -4.21 -4.30 -20.15
CA ALA A 205 -3.12 -5.16 -19.72
C ALA A 205 -2.53 -4.54 -18.47
N THR A 206 -2.59 -5.31 -17.38
CA THR A 206 -2.00 -4.93 -16.10
C THR A 206 -0.93 -5.95 -15.74
N ASP A 207 0.32 -5.49 -15.67
CA ASP A 207 1.49 -6.29 -15.34
C ASP A 207 1.89 -6.00 -13.87
N ILE A 208 2.24 -7.02 -13.10
CA ILE A 208 2.78 -6.87 -11.74
C ILE A 208 4.24 -7.34 -11.71
N TYR A 209 5.08 -6.78 -10.85
CA TYR A 209 6.47 -7.22 -10.68
C TYR A 209 6.85 -7.16 -9.20
N LEU A 210 7.63 -8.13 -8.72
CA LEU A 210 8.14 -8.12 -7.34
C LEU A 210 9.66 -8.23 -7.34
N LEU A 211 10.31 -7.25 -6.71
CA LEU A 211 11.74 -7.27 -6.41
C LEU A 211 11.91 -7.26 -4.90
N SER A 212 12.27 -8.40 -4.32
CA SER A 212 12.68 -8.48 -2.92
C SER A 212 14.16 -8.81 -2.82
N VAL A 213 14.96 -7.79 -2.50
CA VAL A 213 16.41 -7.91 -2.37
C VAL A 213 16.82 -7.26 -1.04
N PRO A 214 16.84 -8.04 0.06
CA PRO A 214 17.14 -7.52 1.39
C PRO A 214 18.54 -6.94 1.49
N VAL A 215 19.52 -7.63 0.90
CA VAL A 215 20.93 -7.20 0.88
C VAL A 215 21.21 -6.46 -0.42
N TRP A 216 21.42 -5.15 -0.32
CA TRP A 216 21.80 -4.30 -1.44
C TRP A 216 23.30 -3.97 -1.37
N ASN A 217 24.12 -4.63 -2.19
CA ASN A 217 25.58 -4.51 -2.17
C ASN A 217 26.11 -3.45 -3.15
N ASP A 218 27.41 -3.14 -3.08
CA ASP A 218 28.05 -2.10 -3.92
C ASP A 218 28.04 -2.43 -5.41
N LYS A 219 27.98 -3.71 -5.79
CA LYS A 219 27.85 -4.10 -7.20
C LYS A 219 26.46 -3.76 -7.71
N GLN A 220 25.41 -4.04 -6.93
CA GLN A 220 24.02 -3.70 -7.26
C GLN A 220 23.80 -2.20 -7.28
N ARG A 221 24.32 -1.45 -6.30
CA ARG A 221 24.29 0.02 -6.30
C ARG A 221 24.90 0.60 -7.58
N ARG A 222 26.14 0.21 -7.90
CA ARG A 222 26.81 0.69 -9.11
C ARG A 222 26.06 0.34 -10.38
N HIS A 223 25.48 -0.86 -10.44
CA HIS A 223 24.68 -1.28 -11.59
C HIS A 223 23.38 -0.46 -11.71
N ALA A 224 22.69 -0.19 -10.61
CA ALA A 224 21.48 0.63 -10.59
C ALA A 224 21.78 2.07 -11.04
N GLU A 225 22.88 2.66 -10.59
CA GLU A 225 23.31 4.00 -11.03
C GLU A 225 23.68 4.05 -12.51
N GLN A 226 24.35 3.00 -13.02
CA GLN A 226 24.63 2.85 -14.43
C GLN A 226 23.32 2.77 -15.25
N MET A 227 22.39 1.91 -14.84
CA MET A 227 21.07 1.75 -15.47
C MET A 227 20.27 3.05 -15.46
N LYS A 228 20.25 3.76 -14.32
CA LYS A 228 19.60 5.08 -14.19
C LYS A 228 20.13 6.07 -15.21
N THR A 229 21.44 6.06 -15.44
CA THR A 229 22.11 6.98 -16.36
C THR A 229 21.86 6.61 -17.82
N GLU A 230 22.06 5.34 -18.18
CA GLU A 230 21.94 4.83 -19.56
C GLU A 230 20.49 4.83 -20.04
N LEU A 231 19.56 4.33 -19.22
CA LEU A 231 18.14 4.21 -19.56
C LEU A 231 17.35 5.47 -19.21
N ARG A 232 17.97 6.44 -18.51
CA ARG A 232 17.35 7.69 -18.05
C ARG A 232 16.12 7.48 -17.16
N TYR A 233 16.01 6.32 -16.53
CA TYR A 233 14.90 6.04 -15.60
C TYR A 233 15.06 6.88 -14.34
N PHE A 234 14.01 7.64 -14.00
CA PHE A 234 13.98 8.51 -12.83
C PHE A 234 15.15 9.49 -12.76
N LYS A 235 15.70 9.88 -13.91
CA LYS A 235 16.72 10.92 -13.99
C LYS A 235 16.07 12.27 -13.73
N ALA A 236 16.52 12.98 -12.69
CA ALA A 236 15.96 14.27 -12.25
C ALA A 236 14.43 14.23 -12.02
N PRO A 237 13.94 13.39 -11.10
CA PRO A 237 12.51 13.25 -10.86
C PRO A 237 11.94 14.52 -10.23
N LYS A 238 10.67 14.82 -10.51
CA LYS A 238 9.93 15.79 -9.72
C LYS A 238 9.57 15.11 -8.39
N VAL A 239 10.12 15.62 -7.29
CA VAL A 239 9.90 15.07 -5.95
C VAL A 239 8.73 15.81 -5.31
N LYS A 240 7.78 15.05 -4.78
CA LYS A 240 6.66 15.53 -3.96
C LYS A 240 6.78 14.89 -2.59
N ILE A 241 6.90 15.71 -1.56
CA ILE A 241 6.86 15.25 -0.17
C ILE A 241 5.42 15.41 0.30
N VAL A 242 4.80 14.33 0.75
CA VAL A 242 3.44 14.31 1.28
C VAL A 242 3.52 14.14 2.78
N GLN A 243 3.01 15.12 3.53
CA GLN A 243 2.75 15.00 4.96
C GLN A 243 1.25 14.92 5.15
N THR A 244 0.80 13.84 5.79
CA THR A 244 -0.62 13.56 6.01
C THR A 244 -0.76 12.68 7.23
N ASP A 245 -1.74 13.00 8.05
CA ASP A 245 -2.08 12.25 9.24
C ASP A 245 -3.19 11.25 8.94
N GLU A 246 -3.18 10.10 9.61
CA GLU A 246 -4.28 9.14 9.52
C GLU A 246 -5.63 9.80 9.85
N TYR A 247 -5.62 10.74 10.80
CA TYR A 247 -6.74 11.60 11.20
C TYR A 247 -6.47 13.05 10.80
N PRO A 248 -6.99 13.51 9.65
CA PRO A 248 -6.82 14.89 9.21
C PRO A 248 -7.42 15.90 10.21
N GLN A 249 -6.79 17.07 10.34
CA GLN A 249 -7.32 18.22 11.10
C GLN A 249 -8.26 19.07 10.25
#